data_AF-A0A0A1XI83-F1
#
_entry.id   AF-A0A0A1XI83-F1
#
_cell.length_a   1.000
_cell.length_b   1.000
_cell.length_c   1.000
_cell.angle_alpha   90.00
_cell.angle_beta   90.00
_cell.angle_gamma   90.00
#
_symmetry.space_group_name_H-M   'P 1'
#
loop_
_entity.id
_entity.type
_entity.pdbx_description
1 polymer ?
#
loop_
_entity_poly.entity_id
_entity_poly.type
_entity_poly.pdbx_seq_one_letter_code
_entity_poly.pdbx_strand_id
1 'polypeptide(L)'
;MSRNLFALFLVCLCTGAAFASTCTSPKVSVTSFSTQDATILTQVAHVGEFSLSCGNSAEPNLFAEFPCGKIVPVAKIGDGKYQVSWTQEIKKSGGGNVAVRLFDEEGYANVRKAQRDGDKAANVKSLVDITVATKSAYKGPWVQAELVAALAVGGIAYFAFTAKSKVQG
;
A
#
# COMPACT_ATOMS: atom_id res chain seq x y z
N MET A 1 10.94 -3.06 58.67
CA MET A 1 11.72 -2.30 57.66
C MET A 1 12.02 -3.10 56.38
N SER A 2 12.30 -4.41 56.45
CA SER A 2 12.66 -5.22 55.26
C SER A 2 11.54 -5.42 54.20
N ARG A 3 10.27 -5.44 54.63
CA ARG A 3 9.12 -5.66 53.72
C ARG A 3 8.86 -4.50 52.75
N ASN A 4 9.17 -3.27 53.16
CA ASN A 4 9.04 -2.08 52.31
C ASN A 4 10.22 -1.95 51.33
N LEU A 5 11.42 -2.39 51.73
CA LEU A 5 12.58 -2.44 50.82
C LEU A 5 12.39 -3.46 49.70
N PHE A 6 11.81 -4.62 50.00
CA PHE A 6 11.55 -5.65 48.99
C PHE A 6 10.51 -5.19 47.96
N ALA A 7 9.46 -4.48 48.40
CA ALA A 7 8.45 -3.91 47.51
C ALA A 7 9.03 -2.80 46.61
N LEU A 8 9.89 -1.94 47.15
CA LEU A 8 10.59 -0.89 46.39
C LEU A 8 11.53 -1.49 45.33
N PHE A 9 12.23 -2.56 45.65
CA PHE A 9 13.13 -3.24 44.71
C PHE A 9 12.34 -3.90 43.56
N LEU A 10 11.17 -4.48 43.86
CA LEU A 10 10.32 -5.14 42.86
C LEU A 10 9.66 -4.14 41.90
N VAL A 11 9.24 -2.98 42.39
CA VAL A 11 8.70 -1.88 41.56
C VAL A 11 9.77 -1.30 40.63
N CYS A 12 11.01 -1.14 41.13
CA CYS A 12 12.13 -0.63 40.34
C CYS A 12 12.57 -1.61 39.22
N LEU A 13 12.46 -2.92 39.48
CA LEU A 13 12.79 -3.96 38.50
C LEU A 13 11.78 -4.03 37.35
N CYS A 14 10.49 -3.77 37.62
CA CYS A 14 9.45 -3.74 36.60
C CYS A 14 9.56 -2.52 35.66
N THR A 15 10.09 -1.39 36.13
CA THR A 15 10.30 -0.20 35.29
C THR A 15 11.50 -0.30 34.34
N GLY A 16 12.42 -1.25 34.56
CA GLY A 16 13.62 -1.42 33.72
C GLY A 16 13.43 -2.27 32.46
N ALA A 17 12.26 -2.90 32.27
CA ALA A 17 12.04 -3.85 31.18
C ALA A 17 11.38 -3.24 29.91
N ALA A 18 11.04 -1.95 29.93
CA ALA A 18 10.41 -1.28 28.78
C ALA A 18 11.45 -0.58 27.89
N PHE A 19 12.44 -1.31 27.39
CA PHE A 19 13.24 -0.83 26.27
C PHE A 19 12.48 -1.12 24.97
N ALA A 20 11.54 -0.24 24.61
CA ALA A 20 11.08 -0.16 23.23
C ALA A 20 12.25 0.37 22.40
N SER A 21 12.88 -0.48 21.60
CA SER A 21 14.03 -0.12 20.77
C SER A 21 13.57 0.73 19.59
N THR A 22 13.44 2.04 19.81
CA THR A 22 13.16 3.00 18.74
C THR A 22 14.33 3.06 17.76
N CYS A 23 14.03 2.96 16.46
CA CYS A 23 15.05 3.02 15.41
C CYS A 23 15.71 4.40 15.37
N THR A 24 17.01 4.46 15.70
CA THR A 24 17.81 5.70 15.61
C THR A 24 18.45 5.77 14.21
N SER A 25 18.21 6.86 13.47
CA SER A 25 18.71 7.13 12.11
C SER A 25 18.29 6.10 11.03
N PRO A 26 17.01 6.10 10.59
CA PRO A 26 16.53 5.19 9.56
C PRO A 26 17.10 5.55 8.19
N LYS A 27 17.86 4.64 7.57
CA LYS A 27 18.27 4.74 6.16
C LYS A 27 17.40 3.80 5.33
N VAL A 28 16.67 4.36 4.37
CA VAL A 28 15.67 3.61 3.58
C VAL A 28 16.07 3.55 2.12
N SER A 29 16.00 2.35 1.54
CA SER A 29 16.13 2.10 0.10
C SER A 29 14.85 1.44 -0.39
N VAL A 30 14.17 2.02 -1.39
CA VAL A 30 12.82 1.61 -1.83
C VAL A 30 12.89 0.91 -3.19
N THR A 31 12.26 -0.26 -3.28
CA THR A 31 12.06 -1.04 -4.51
C THR A 31 10.57 -1.35 -4.68
N SER A 32 9.91 -0.71 -5.63
CA SER A 32 8.45 -0.81 -5.81
C SER A 32 8.03 -1.79 -6.90
N PHE A 33 7.04 -2.63 -6.63
CA PHE A 33 6.45 -3.58 -7.58
C PHE A 33 4.92 -3.42 -7.66
N SER A 34 4.42 -2.88 -8.77
CA SER A 34 2.98 -2.72 -9.01
C SER A 34 2.47 -3.80 -9.95
N THR A 35 1.39 -4.49 -9.60
CA THR A 35 0.67 -5.34 -10.58
C THR A 35 0.08 -4.44 -11.68
N GLN A 36 0.13 -4.91 -12.94
CA GLN A 36 -0.28 -4.13 -14.12
C GLN A 36 -1.63 -4.58 -14.71
N ASP A 37 -2.14 -5.72 -14.26
CA ASP A 37 -3.33 -6.34 -14.83
C ASP A 37 -4.59 -5.99 -14.01
N ALA A 38 -5.52 -5.26 -14.63
CA ALA A 38 -6.82 -4.87 -14.09
C ALA A 38 -7.98 -5.44 -14.92
N THR A 39 -7.73 -6.46 -15.74
CA THR A 39 -8.72 -6.93 -16.73
C THR A 39 -9.91 -7.67 -16.10
N ILE A 40 -9.77 -8.19 -14.87
CA ILE A 40 -10.83 -8.95 -14.15
C ILE A 40 -11.11 -8.39 -12.75
N LEU A 41 -10.16 -7.71 -12.09
CA LEU A 41 -10.32 -7.22 -10.72
C LEU A 41 -10.85 -5.78 -10.72
N THR A 42 -11.74 -5.43 -9.79
CA THR A 42 -12.18 -4.03 -9.55
C THR A 42 -11.17 -3.21 -8.73
N GLN A 43 -10.15 -3.89 -8.18
CA GLN A 43 -9.13 -3.34 -7.30
C GLN A 43 -7.73 -3.74 -7.78
N VAL A 44 -6.80 -2.79 -7.77
CA VAL A 44 -5.39 -3.00 -8.10
C VAL A 44 -4.61 -3.24 -6.81
N ALA A 45 -3.83 -4.31 -6.77
CA ALA A 45 -2.92 -4.60 -5.65
C ALA A 45 -1.54 -4.02 -5.95
N HIS A 46 -1.06 -3.14 -5.08
CA HIS A 46 0.27 -2.56 -5.14
C HIS A 46 1.14 -3.17 -4.04
N VAL A 47 2.40 -3.44 -4.37
CA VAL A 47 3.39 -3.98 -3.44
C VAL A 47 4.62 -3.07 -3.44
N GLY A 48 4.97 -2.53 -2.28
CA GLY A 48 6.20 -1.78 -2.08
C GLY A 48 7.16 -2.61 -1.24
N GLU A 49 8.35 -2.89 -1.74
CA GLU A 49 9.43 -3.44 -0.94
C GLU A 49 10.40 -2.32 -0.58
N PHE A 50 10.93 -2.34 0.65
CA PHE A 50 11.95 -1.40 1.06
C PHE A 50 12.89 -2.05 2.06
N SER A 51 14.14 -1.62 2.04
CA SER A 51 15.13 -2.00 3.04
C SER A 51 15.30 -0.86 4.04
N LEU A 52 15.27 -1.18 5.33
CA LEU A 52 15.44 -0.23 6.43
C LEU A 52 16.65 -0.66 7.25
N SER A 53 17.64 0.23 7.33
CA SER A 53 18.81 0.06 8.21
C SER A 53 18.75 1.08 9.33
N CYS A 54 18.68 0.59 10.57
CA CYS A 54 18.75 1.40 11.79
C CYS A 54 20.17 1.39 12.35
N GLY A 55 20.63 2.53 12.90
CA GLY A 55 21.95 2.63 13.53
C GLY A 55 22.15 1.71 14.74
N ASN A 56 21.05 1.28 15.38
CA ASN A 56 21.05 0.36 16.52
C ASN A 56 20.81 -1.10 16.11
N SER A 57 20.80 -1.43 14.81
CA SER A 57 20.45 -2.76 14.29
C SER A 57 19.11 -3.34 14.78
N ALA A 58 18.22 -2.48 15.31
CA ALA A 58 16.90 -2.87 15.75
C ALA A 58 15.99 -3.07 14.53
N GLU A 59 15.18 -4.12 14.57
CA GLU A 59 14.18 -4.43 13.56
C GLU A 59 12.78 -4.22 14.17
N PRO A 60 12.29 -2.97 14.19
CA PRO A 60 11.00 -2.68 14.79
C PRO A 60 9.85 -3.16 13.89
N ASN A 61 8.71 -3.47 14.51
CA ASN A 61 7.46 -3.64 13.77
C ASN A 61 7.02 -2.29 13.21
N LEU A 62 6.80 -2.25 11.89
CA LEU A 62 6.42 -1.02 11.19
C LEU A 62 4.96 -1.06 10.75
N PHE A 63 4.34 0.11 10.75
CA PHE A 63 2.99 0.34 10.26
C PHE A 63 3.02 1.41 9.18
N ALA A 64 2.31 1.19 8.08
CA ALA A 64 2.27 2.09 6.95
C ALA A 64 0.89 2.75 6.83
N GLU A 65 0.84 4.07 6.82
CA GLU A 65 -0.36 4.84 6.48
C GLU A 65 -0.32 5.26 5.01
N PHE A 66 -1.41 4.99 4.30
CA PHE A 66 -1.59 5.42 2.92
C PHE A 66 -2.43 6.69 2.84
N PRO A 67 -2.40 7.43 1.72
CA PRO A 67 -3.21 8.64 1.52
C PRO A 67 -4.73 8.42 1.68
N CYS A 68 -5.20 7.18 1.59
CA CYS A 68 -6.59 6.81 1.86
C CYS A 68 -6.95 6.74 3.36
N GLY A 69 -6.02 7.07 4.26
CA GLY A 69 -6.19 7.04 5.72
C GLY A 69 -6.21 5.64 6.33
N LYS A 70 -5.91 4.60 5.54
CA LYS A 70 -5.79 3.23 6.02
C LYS A 70 -4.36 2.99 6.49
N ILE A 71 -4.25 2.40 7.68
CA ILE A 71 -2.98 1.95 8.24
C ILE A 71 -2.93 0.43 8.12
N VAL A 72 -1.85 -0.09 7.55
CA VAL A 72 -1.59 -1.53 7.42
C VAL A 72 -0.29 -1.89 8.14
N PRO A 73 -0.20 -3.09 8.72
CA PRO A 73 1.08 -3.60 9.20
C PRO A 73 2.01 -3.88 8.02
N VAL A 74 3.29 -3.60 8.19
CA VAL A 74 4.33 -3.91 7.22
C VAL A 74 4.88 -5.30 7.52
N ALA A 75 4.97 -6.16 6.51
CA ALA A 75 5.51 -7.50 6.64
C ALA A 75 7.05 -7.47 6.56
N LYS A 76 7.73 -8.26 7.39
CA LYS A 76 9.17 -8.49 7.29
C LYS A 76 9.43 -9.70 6.39
N ILE A 77 10.19 -9.52 5.31
CA ILE A 77 10.53 -10.60 4.35
C ILE A 77 11.91 -11.21 4.66
N GLY A 78 12.81 -10.43 5.24
CA GLY A 78 14.14 -10.88 5.60
C GLY A 78 14.86 -9.82 6.42
N ASP A 79 16.15 -10.02 6.67
CA ASP A 79 16.92 -9.12 7.52
C ASP A 79 17.00 -7.72 6.93
N GLY A 80 16.43 -6.75 7.65
CA GLY A 80 16.28 -5.36 7.18
C GLY A 80 15.41 -5.17 5.94
N LYS A 81 14.68 -6.18 5.45
CA LYS A 81 13.81 -6.11 4.27
C LYS A 81 12.34 -6.19 4.66
N TYR A 82 11.59 -5.20 4.21
CA TYR A 82 10.19 -5.00 4.53
C TYR A 82 9.35 -4.93 3.26
N GLN A 83 8.11 -5.38 3.36
CA GLN A 83 7.13 -5.32 2.28
C GLN A 83 5.80 -4.80 2.83
N VAL A 84 5.24 -3.86 2.07
CA VAL A 84 3.92 -3.33 2.31
C VAL A 84 3.07 -3.60 1.08
N SER A 85 1.82 -4.02 1.29
CA SER A 85 0.86 -4.18 0.20
C SER A 85 -0.43 -3.44 0.52
N TRP A 86 -1.05 -2.88 -0.51
CA TRP A 86 -2.35 -2.24 -0.39
C TRP A 86 -3.16 -2.42 -1.66
N THR A 87 -4.47 -2.32 -1.50
CA THR A 87 -5.40 -2.36 -2.61
C THR A 87 -6.04 -0.99 -2.81
N GLN A 88 -6.17 -0.59 -4.07
CA GLN A 88 -6.82 0.65 -4.47
C GLN A 88 -7.85 0.38 -5.56
N GLU A 89 -8.97 1.10 -5.51
CA GLU A 89 -9.97 1.02 -6.57
C GLU A 89 -9.42 1.56 -7.89
N ILE A 90 -9.75 0.92 -9.02
CA ILE A 90 -9.26 1.31 -10.36
C ILE A 90 -9.58 2.78 -10.70
N LYS A 91 -10.71 3.29 -10.21
CA LYS A 91 -11.12 4.70 -10.42
C LYS A 91 -10.19 5.69 -9.72
N LYS A 92 -9.61 5.28 -8.59
CA LYS A 92 -8.70 6.09 -7.78
C LYS A 92 -7.23 5.72 -8.00
N SER A 93 -6.93 4.58 -8.63
CA SER A 93 -5.58 4.16 -9.01
C SER A 93 -5.14 4.91 -10.27
N GLY A 94 -4.86 6.20 -10.13
CA GLY A 94 -4.03 6.90 -11.10
C GLY A 94 -2.58 6.45 -10.93
N GLY A 95 -1.89 6.15 -12.02
CA GLY A 95 -0.45 5.93 -11.98
C GLY A 95 0.24 7.20 -11.49
N GLY A 96 1.20 7.03 -10.59
CA GLY A 96 1.88 8.14 -9.95
C GLY A 96 2.66 7.71 -8.71
N ASN A 97 3.17 8.71 -8.02
CA ASN A 97 3.96 8.54 -6.80
C ASN A 97 3.03 8.55 -5.59
N VAL A 98 2.92 7.42 -4.90
CA VAL A 98 2.15 7.32 -3.65
C VAL A 98 3.11 7.53 -2.48
N ALA A 99 2.89 8.58 -1.71
CA ALA A 99 3.59 8.80 -0.45
C ALA A 99 3.00 7.90 0.63
N VAL A 100 3.83 7.01 1.17
CA VAL A 100 3.47 6.08 2.25
C VAL A 100 4.23 6.51 3.49
N ARG A 101 3.50 6.76 4.57
CA ARG A 101 4.08 7.20 5.85
C ARG A 101 4.32 5.99 6.73
N LEU A 102 5.54 5.80 7.18
CA LEU A 102 5.90 4.70 8.07
C LEU A 102 5.89 5.17 9.53
N PHE A 103 5.39 4.33 10.41
CA PHE A 103 5.33 4.50 11.84
C PHE A 103 5.90 3.28 12.54
N ASP A 104 6.52 3.50 13.68
CA ASP A 104 6.82 2.46 14.65
C ASP A 104 5.60 2.18 15.55
N GLU A 105 5.75 1.27 16.51
CA GLU A 105 4.67 0.91 17.44
C GLU A 105 4.16 2.12 18.25
N GLU A 106 5.05 3.02 18.65
CA GLU A 106 4.69 4.24 19.40
C GLU A 106 3.96 5.24 18.51
N GLY A 107 4.47 5.51 17.30
CA GLY A 107 3.83 6.34 16.29
C GLY A 107 2.45 5.82 15.92
N TYR A 108 2.28 4.50 15.76
CA TYR A 108 0.99 3.87 15.50
C TYR A 108 0.00 4.08 16.66
N ALA A 109 0.43 3.92 17.91
CA ALA A 109 -0.41 4.20 19.07
C ALA A 109 -0.87 5.66 19.11
N ASN A 110 0.02 6.59 18.78
CA ASN A 110 -0.26 8.03 18.68
C ASN A 110 -1.24 8.34 17.55
N VAL A 111 -1.10 7.73 16.37
CA VAL A 111 -2.06 7.89 15.26
C VAL A 111 -3.44 7.37 15.65
N ARG A 112 -3.52 6.19 16.26
CA ARG A 112 -4.79 5.63 16.73
C ARG A 112 -5.45 6.49 17.79
N LYS A 113 -4.66 7.13 18.67
CA LYS A 113 -5.16 8.08 19.66
C LYS A 113 -5.72 9.34 18.98
N ALA A 114 -4.96 9.97 18.09
CA ALA A 114 -5.40 11.13 17.33
C ALA A 114 -6.69 10.87 16.54
N GLN A 115 -6.81 9.69 15.91
CA GLN A 115 -8.02 9.28 15.19
C GLN A 115 -9.25 9.15 16.09
N ARG A 116 -9.08 8.68 17.34
CA ARG A 116 -10.19 8.60 18.32
C ARG A 116 -10.59 9.97 18.84
N ASP A 117 -9.62 10.86 19.01
CA ASP A 117 -9.83 12.20 19.55
C ASP A 117 -10.42 13.17 18.50
N GLY A 118 -10.65 12.70 17.26
CA GLY A 118 -11.20 13.51 16.16
C GLY A 118 -10.16 14.41 15.48
N ASP A 119 -8.90 14.28 15.87
CA ASP A 119 -7.78 15.00 15.28
C ASP A 119 -7.31 14.37 13.97
N LYS A 120 -6.70 15.18 13.11
CA LYS A 120 -6.12 14.69 11.86
C LYS A 120 -4.87 13.86 12.18
N ALA A 121 -4.87 12.58 11.78
CA ALA A 121 -3.70 11.69 11.80
C ALA A 121 -2.45 12.26 11.10
N ALA A 122 -2.65 13.26 10.23
CA ALA A 122 -1.60 14.05 9.60
C ALA A 122 -0.71 14.83 10.57
N ASN A 123 -1.18 15.13 11.79
CA ASN A 123 -0.42 15.88 12.80
C ASN A 123 0.59 15.01 13.57
N VAL A 124 0.49 13.69 13.48
CA VAL A 124 1.39 12.77 14.17
C VAL A 124 2.66 12.63 13.33
N LYS A 125 3.84 12.81 13.94
CA LYS A 125 5.14 12.71 13.26
C LYS A 125 5.33 11.28 12.72
N SER A 126 5.57 11.14 11.42
CA SER A 126 5.98 9.87 10.81
C SER A 126 7.46 9.61 11.03
N LEU A 127 7.84 8.33 11.07
CA LEU A 127 9.22 7.89 11.22
C LEU A 127 10.00 8.15 9.92
N VAL A 128 9.46 7.72 8.78
CA VAL A 128 9.98 7.97 7.43
C VAL A 128 8.83 7.99 6.44
N ASP A 129 8.88 8.90 5.47
CA ASP A 129 7.94 8.91 4.35
C ASP A 129 8.64 8.32 3.11
N ILE A 130 8.12 7.20 2.61
CA ILE A 130 8.63 6.55 1.40
C ILE A 130 7.73 6.89 0.21
N THR A 131 8.33 7.12 -0.95
CA THR A 131 7.57 7.32 -2.19
C THR A 131 7.61 6.04 -3.00
N VAL A 132 6.44 5.43 -3.21
CA VAL A 132 6.31 4.21 -4.00
C VAL A 132 5.73 4.58 -5.37
N ALA A 133 6.49 4.33 -6.43
CA ALA A 133 6.03 4.55 -7.80
C ALA A 133 5.01 3.46 -8.18
N THR A 134 3.80 3.88 -8.53
CA THR A 134 2.73 2.98 -8.97
C THR A 134 2.49 3.15 -10.47
N LYS A 135 2.30 2.03 -11.16
CA LYS A 135 1.90 2.04 -12.57
C LYS A 135 0.38 2.05 -12.65
N SER A 136 -0.17 2.85 -13.56
CA SER A 136 -1.60 2.79 -13.90
C SER A 136 -1.94 1.39 -14.40
N ALA A 137 -3.03 0.82 -13.88
CA ALA A 137 -3.54 -0.44 -14.41
C ALA A 137 -4.33 -0.22 -15.71
N TYR A 138 -4.31 -1.22 -16.60
CA TYR A 138 -5.01 -1.18 -17.88
C TYR A 138 -6.53 -1.14 -17.66
N LYS A 139 -7.21 -0.10 -18.14
CA LYS A 139 -8.65 0.13 -17.92
C LYS A 139 -9.57 -0.60 -18.92
N GLY A 140 -9.04 -1.57 -19.65
CA GLY A 140 -9.76 -2.27 -20.70
C GLY A 140 -9.77 -1.53 -22.05
N PRO A 141 -10.21 -2.21 -23.11
CA PRO A 141 -10.39 -1.60 -24.43
C PRO A 141 -11.51 -0.56 -24.39
N TRP A 142 -11.32 0.54 -25.10
CA TRP A 142 -12.32 1.63 -25.18
C TRP A 142 -13.62 1.22 -25.87
N VAL A 143 -13.59 0.13 -26.65
CA VAL A 143 -14.74 -0.38 -27.41
C VAL A 143 -15.07 -1.80 -26.94
N GLN A 144 -16.36 -2.08 -26.73
CA GLN A 144 -16.83 -3.43 -26.44
C GLN A 144 -16.56 -4.34 -27.64
N ALA A 145 -15.98 -5.51 -27.40
CA ALA A 145 -15.70 -6.50 -28.44
C ALA A 145 -16.98 -6.93 -29.18
N GLU A 146 -18.12 -6.93 -28.50
CA GLU A 146 -19.43 -7.22 -29.09
C GLU A 146 -19.81 -6.23 -30.19
N LEU A 147 -19.57 -4.93 -29.99
CA LEU A 147 -19.84 -3.91 -30.99
C LEU A 147 -18.93 -4.09 -32.22
N VAL A 148 -17.65 -4.39 -31.99
CA VAL A 148 -16.69 -4.64 -33.07
C VAL A 148 -17.10 -5.87 -33.88
N ALA A 149 -17.50 -6.95 -33.20
CA ALA A 149 -17.98 -8.17 -33.85
C ALA A 149 -19.27 -7.92 -34.65
N ALA A 150 -20.24 -7.19 -34.08
CA ALA A 150 -21.48 -6.85 -34.76
C ALA A 150 -21.24 -6.01 -36.03
N LEU A 151 -20.34 -5.04 -35.96
CA LEU A 151 -19.95 -4.22 -37.13
C LEU A 151 -19.22 -5.05 -38.18
N ALA A 152 -18.34 -5.98 -37.78
CA ALA A 152 -17.64 -6.87 -38.71
C ALA A 152 -18.62 -7.80 -39.45
N VAL A 153 -19.52 -8.45 -38.71
CA VAL A 153 -20.55 -9.34 -39.30
C VAL A 153 -21.51 -8.55 -40.19
N GLY A 154 -21.98 -7.39 -39.72
CA GLY A 154 -22.84 -6.50 -40.49
C GLY A 154 -22.18 -6.02 -41.77
N GLY A 155 -20.89 -5.66 -41.71
CA GLY A 155 -20.09 -5.27 -42.87
C GLY A 155 -19.95 -6.41 -43.88
N ILE A 156 -19.59 -7.62 -43.44
CA ILE A 156 -19.47 -8.79 -44.31
C ILE A 156 -20.81 -9.10 -44.99
N ALA A 157 -21.92 -9.10 -44.24
CA ALA A 157 -23.24 -9.33 -44.79
C ALA A 157 -23.61 -8.26 -45.83
N TYR A 158 -23.37 -6.98 -45.53
CA TYR A 158 -23.63 -5.89 -46.47
C TYR A 158 -22.84 -6.05 -47.77
N PHE A 159 -21.54 -6.35 -47.69
CA PHE A 159 -20.71 -6.60 -48.88
C PHE A 159 -21.21 -7.80 -49.69
N ALA A 160 -21.58 -8.90 -49.02
CA ALA A 160 -22.11 -10.08 -49.69
C ALA A 160 -23.42 -9.79 -50.43
N PHE A 161 -24.36 -9.08 -49.80
CA PHE A 161 -25.63 -8.71 -50.44
C PHE A 161 -25.43 -7.73 -51.59
N THR A 162 -24.56 -6.72 -51.43
CA THR A 162 -24.29 -5.72 -52.47
C THR A 162 -23.60 -6.34 -53.70
N ALA A 163 -22.67 -7.28 -53.48
CA ALA A 163 -22.03 -8.02 -54.55
C ALA A 163 -23.05 -8.91 -55.29
N LYS A 164 -23.91 -9.64 -54.56
CA LYS A 164 -24.98 -10.44 -55.16
C LYS A 164 -25.95 -9.59 -55.98
N SER A 165 -26.39 -8.44 -55.47
CA SER A 165 -27.30 -7.55 -56.17
C SER A 165 -26.70 -6.95 -57.45
N LYS A 166 -25.37 -6.75 -57.50
CA LYS A 166 -24.68 -6.28 -58.71
C LYS A 166 -24.52 -7.33 -59.80
N VAL A 167 -24.59 -8.62 -59.45
CA VAL A 167 -24.44 -9.74 -60.40
C VAL A 167 -25.80 -10.21 -60.94
N GLN A 168 -26.90 -9.92 -60.24
CA GLN A 168 -28.26 -10.33 -60.61
C GLN A 168 -29.11 -9.19 -61.20
N GLY A 169 -28.51 -8.01 -61.43
CA GLY A 169 -29.15 -6.85 -62.07
C GLY A 169 -28.60 -6.60 -63.47
#